data_AF-A0A2V8W0X5-F1
#
_entry.id   AF-A0A2V8W0X5-F1
#
_cell.length_a   1.000
_cell.length_b   1.000
_cell.length_c   1.000
_cell.angle_alpha   90.00
_cell.angle_beta   90.00
_cell.angle_gamma   90.00
#
_symmetry.space_group_name_H-M   'P 1'
#
loop_
_entity.id
_entity.type
_entity.pdbx_description
1 polymer ?
#
loop_
_entity_poly.entity_id
_entity_poly.type
_entity_poly.pdbx_seq_one_letter_code
_entity_poly.pdbx_strand_id
1 'polypeptide(L)'
;MARISQEELLGRLEKGKPIAAILLLGEETYLRDKCREQLIERFVPEPARTWAVSRYSADRGEMQAALEQAQTMAMLSPQQMVFLEDAEAIEKLGEKNRDEAVTQLGAYLEDPAPFTVLVVEATALDQRMKLGKMLAEKTLVVECGLGENAGERQAAAVALARAIGKEQGVEFEKGAAEDLAEFVAADLMRLKTEIDKLATYACAGGR
;
A
#
# COMPACT_ATOMS: atom_id res chain seq x y z
N MET A 1 12.28 -1.08 -12.95
CA MET A 1 12.67 -0.72 -11.57
C MET A 1 12.25 -1.85 -10.65
N ALA A 2 13.00 -2.12 -9.60
CA ALA A 2 12.70 -3.24 -8.70
C ALA A 2 11.45 -2.91 -7.88
N ARG A 3 10.34 -3.59 -8.20
CA ARG A 3 9.13 -3.57 -7.37
C ARG A 3 9.26 -4.69 -6.34
N ILE A 4 8.87 -4.39 -5.11
CA ILE A 4 8.90 -5.37 -4.03
C ILE A 4 7.48 -5.80 -3.66
N SER A 5 7.34 -7.03 -3.17
CA SER A 5 6.07 -7.48 -2.61
C SER A 5 5.82 -6.87 -1.23
N GLN A 6 4.59 -7.00 -0.73
CA GLN A 6 4.24 -6.65 0.64
C GLN A 6 5.10 -7.42 1.67
N GLU A 7 5.40 -8.70 1.43
CA GLU A 7 6.23 -9.51 2.34
C GLU A 7 7.68 -8.98 2.40
N GLU A 8 8.21 -8.57 1.25
CA GLU A 8 9.54 -7.98 1.16
C GLU A 8 9.62 -6.59 1.81
N LEU A 9 8.52 -5.83 1.78
CA LEU A 9 8.40 -4.55 2.48
C LEU A 9 8.59 -4.77 3.98
N LEU A 10 7.90 -5.75 4.58
CA LEU A 10 8.04 -6.10 5.99
C LEU A 10 9.50 -6.46 6.34
N GLY A 11 10.12 -7.32 5.54
CA GLY A 11 11.53 -7.69 5.75
C GLY A 11 12.51 -6.52 5.63
N ARG A 12 12.17 -5.45 4.89
CA ARG A 12 12.96 -4.21 4.85
C ARG A 12 12.71 -3.31 6.06
N LEU A 13 11.47 -3.24 6.53
CA LEU A 13 11.07 -2.49 7.73
C LEU A 13 11.71 -3.07 9.01
N GLU A 14 11.90 -4.38 9.08
CA GLU A 14 12.61 -5.05 10.17
C GLU A 14 14.11 -4.71 10.20
N LYS A 15 14.72 -4.55 9.01
CA LYS A 15 16.15 -4.22 8.88
C LYS A 15 16.48 -2.75 9.18
N GLY A 16 15.49 -1.93 9.51
CA GLY A 16 15.67 -0.55 9.99
C GLY A 16 16.23 0.43 8.97
N LYS A 17 16.11 0.15 7.66
CA LYS A 17 16.54 1.11 6.63
C LYS A 17 15.61 2.33 6.64
N PRO A 18 16.15 3.56 6.60
CA PRO A 18 15.31 4.76 6.48
C PRO A 18 14.59 4.74 5.13
N ILE A 19 13.27 4.91 5.16
CA ILE A 19 12.41 4.97 3.98
C ILE A 19 11.64 6.29 4.07
N ALA A 20 12.04 7.27 3.26
CA ALA A 20 11.40 8.58 3.26
C ALA A 20 10.14 8.63 2.37
N ALA A 21 10.10 7.81 1.32
CA ALA A 21 8.97 7.74 0.41
C ALA A 21 8.68 6.32 -0.09
N ILE A 22 7.40 5.98 -0.14
CA ILE A 22 6.87 4.68 -0.59
C ILE A 22 5.83 4.95 -1.67
N LEU A 23 5.84 4.15 -2.74
CA LEU A 23 4.76 4.11 -3.71
C LEU A 23 4.03 2.76 -3.58
N LEU A 24 2.77 2.78 -3.16
CA LEU A 24 1.87 1.63 -3.25
C LEU A 24 1.21 1.64 -4.63
N LEU A 25 1.64 0.73 -5.51
CA LEU A 25 1.20 0.70 -6.91
C LEU A 25 0.41 -0.56 -7.20
N GLY A 26 -0.84 -0.42 -7.57
CA GLY A 26 -1.66 -1.51 -8.08
C GLY A 26 -3.14 -1.34 -7.78
N GLU A 27 -3.95 -2.09 -8.51
CA GLU A 27 -5.42 -2.02 -8.47
C GLU A 27 -6.05 -2.70 -7.24
N GLU A 28 -5.28 -3.54 -6.54
CA GLU A 28 -5.83 -4.36 -5.47
C GLU A 28 -5.91 -3.57 -4.15
N THR A 29 -7.11 -3.07 -3.85
CA THR A 29 -7.39 -2.26 -2.67
C THR A 29 -7.07 -2.98 -1.38
N TYR A 30 -7.35 -4.29 -1.29
CA TYR A 30 -7.05 -5.06 -0.07
C TYR A 30 -5.55 -5.01 0.28
N LEU A 31 -4.68 -5.15 -0.74
CA LEU A 31 -3.24 -5.11 -0.53
C LEU A 31 -2.76 -3.71 -0.14
N ARG A 32 -3.31 -2.66 -0.75
CA ARG A 32 -2.99 -1.27 -0.37
C ARG A 32 -3.40 -0.98 1.07
N ASP A 33 -4.60 -1.39 1.47
CA ASP A 33 -5.10 -1.23 2.84
C ASP A 33 -4.24 -1.99 3.85
N LYS A 34 -3.89 -3.26 3.57
CA LYS A 34 -3.02 -4.05 4.45
C LYS A 34 -1.62 -3.42 4.57
N CYS A 35 -1.03 -2.94 3.46
CA CYS A 35 0.24 -2.20 3.49
C CYS A 35 0.12 -0.92 4.34
N ARG A 36 -0.97 -0.16 4.18
CA ARG A 36 -1.23 1.07 4.93
C ARG A 36 -1.28 0.81 6.43
N GLU A 37 -2.06 -0.19 6.85
CA GLU A 37 -2.18 -0.59 8.25
C GLU A 37 -0.81 -0.96 8.84
N GLN A 38 -0.05 -1.81 8.14
CA GLN A 38 1.27 -2.25 8.58
C GLN A 38 2.27 -1.10 8.71
N LEU A 39 2.27 -0.17 7.75
CA LEU A 39 3.13 1.00 7.81
C LEU A 39 2.76 1.91 8.99
N ILE A 40 1.47 2.17 9.19
CA ILE A 40 0.98 2.98 10.33
C ILE A 40 1.38 2.33 11.65
N GLU A 41 1.16 1.02 11.80
CA GLU A 41 1.53 0.27 13.00
C GLU A 41 3.03 0.32 13.29
N ARG A 42 3.84 0.32 12.23
CA ARG A 42 5.30 0.32 12.35
C ARG A 42 5.88 1.68 12.72
N PHE A 43 5.40 2.75 12.08
CA PHE A 43 6.00 4.08 12.15
C PHE A 43 5.31 5.00 13.17
N VAL A 44 4.02 4.78 13.45
CA VAL A 44 3.23 5.69 14.28
C VAL A 44 2.58 4.94 15.45
N PRO A 45 3.03 5.20 16.69
CA PRO A 45 2.40 4.62 17.88
C PRO A 45 0.90 4.92 17.93
N GLU A 46 0.10 3.96 18.38
CA GLU A 46 -1.37 4.06 18.40
C GLU A 46 -1.91 5.38 18.97
N PRO A 47 -1.43 5.88 20.13
CA PRO A 47 -1.91 7.16 20.66
C PRO A 47 -1.62 8.34 19.74
N ALA A 48 -0.54 8.30 18.96
CA ALA A 48 -0.12 9.41 18.10
C ALA A 48 -0.82 9.44 16.73
N ARG A 49 -1.50 8.35 16.33
CA ARG A 49 -2.04 8.18 14.96
C ARG A 49 -2.98 9.30 14.54
N THR A 50 -3.85 9.78 15.44
CA THR A 50 -4.78 10.89 15.17
C THR A 50 -4.09 12.18 14.72
N TRP A 51 -2.84 12.39 15.13
CA TRP A 51 -2.08 13.62 14.85
C TRP A 51 -0.94 13.43 13.86
N ALA A 52 -0.45 12.20 13.72
CA ALA A 52 0.72 11.86 12.92
C ALA A 52 0.39 11.00 11.69
N VAL A 53 -0.90 10.78 11.40
CA VAL A 53 -1.37 10.18 10.15
C VAL A 53 -2.32 11.14 9.47
N SER A 54 -2.00 11.55 8.24
CA SER A 54 -2.85 12.40 7.42
C SER A 54 -3.02 11.80 6.03
N ARG A 55 -4.19 12.02 5.43
CA ARG A 55 -4.55 11.47 4.11
C ARG A 55 -5.08 12.58 3.22
N TYR A 56 -4.62 12.57 1.98
CA TYR A 56 -4.95 13.54 0.95
C TYR A 56 -5.19 12.79 -0.36
N SER A 57 -6.02 13.33 -1.25
CA SER A 57 -6.25 12.76 -2.59
C SER A 57 -5.81 13.72 -3.68
N ALA A 58 -5.00 13.21 -4.61
CA ALA A 58 -4.60 13.96 -5.78
C ALA A 58 -5.79 14.23 -6.72
N ASP A 59 -6.79 13.35 -6.77
CA ASP A 59 -8.02 13.54 -7.54
C ASP A 59 -8.86 14.70 -7.00
N ARG A 60 -8.82 14.93 -5.68
CA ARG A 60 -9.43 16.11 -5.03
C ARG A 60 -8.56 17.37 -5.09
N GLY A 61 -7.40 17.33 -5.74
CA GLY A 61 -6.47 18.46 -5.85
C GLY A 61 -5.74 18.78 -4.54
N GLU A 62 -5.62 17.82 -3.62
CA GLU A 62 -5.06 18.04 -2.28
C GLU A 62 -3.54 17.82 -2.21
N MET A 63 -2.87 17.62 -3.35
CA MET A 63 -1.43 17.33 -3.40
C MET A 63 -0.60 18.40 -2.71
N GLN A 64 -0.90 19.68 -2.93
CA GLN A 64 -0.16 20.77 -2.30
C GLN A 64 -0.29 20.73 -0.77
N ALA A 65 -1.51 20.51 -0.26
CA ALA A 65 -1.75 20.38 1.18
C ALA A 65 -1.02 19.15 1.77
N ALA A 66 -0.94 18.05 1.02
CA ALA A 66 -0.16 16.88 1.40
C ALA A 66 1.34 17.21 1.55
N LEU A 67 1.92 17.91 0.58
CA LEU A 67 3.34 18.29 0.62
C LEU A 67 3.64 19.29 1.74
N GLU A 68 2.75 20.26 1.99
CA GLU A 68 2.86 21.21 3.10
C GLU A 68 2.82 20.49 4.46
N GLN A 69 1.89 19.54 4.63
CA GLN A 69 1.83 18.71 5.83
C GLN A 69 3.08 17.83 5.96
N ALA A 70 3.57 17.27 4.85
CA ALA A 70 4.76 16.43 4.84
C ALA A 70 6.05 17.17 5.22
N GLN A 71 6.07 18.50 5.10
CA GLN A 71 7.15 19.37 5.55
C GLN A 71 6.95 19.93 6.97
N THR A 72 5.79 19.71 7.59
CA THR A 72 5.44 20.26 8.90
C THR A 72 5.47 19.17 9.95
N MET A 73 6.34 19.29 10.96
CA MET A 73 6.50 18.25 11.98
C MET A 73 5.22 18.03 12.81
N ALA A 74 4.84 16.77 13.05
CA ALA A 74 3.70 16.43 13.88
C ALA A 74 3.92 16.79 15.36
N MET A 75 2.90 17.32 16.04
CA MET A 75 3.03 17.85 17.40
C MET A 75 3.32 16.80 18.48
N LEU A 76 2.90 15.54 18.27
CA LEU A 76 2.94 14.46 19.28
C LEU A 76 3.62 13.18 18.80
N SER A 77 4.41 13.26 17.72
CA SER A 77 5.14 12.11 17.20
C SER A 77 6.47 12.53 16.58
N PRO A 78 7.58 11.81 16.84
CA PRO A 78 8.84 12.06 16.16
C PRO A 78 8.81 11.69 14.67
N GLN A 79 7.83 10.87 14.27
CA GLN A 79 7.58 10.48 12.89
C GLN A 79 6.10 10.61 12.55
N GLN A 80 5.81 11.05 11.33
CA GLN A 80 4.47 11.08 10.78
C GLN A 80 4.40 10.33 9.45
N MET A 81 3.18 10.01 9.06
CA MET A 81 2.84 9.44 7.79
C MET A 81 1.86 10.34 7.06
N VAL A 82 2.21 10.68 5.82
CA VAL A 82 1.35 11.45 4.94
C VAL A 82 1.02 10.59 3.74
N PHE A 83 -0.28 10.35 3.50
CA PHE A 83 -0.77 9.60 2.37
C PHE A 83 -1.25 10.54 1.27
N LEU A 84 -0.79 10.32 0.04
CA LEU A 84 -1.29 10.94 -1.18
C LEU A 84 -1.92 9.86 -2.06
N GLU A 85 -3.24 9.75 -1.97
CA GLU A 85 -4.06 8.79 -2.71
C GLU A 85 -4.35 9.27 -4.14
N ASP A 86 -4.76 8.34 -5.01
CA ASP A 86 -5.21 8.59 -6.39
C ASP A 86 -4.19 9.32 -7.28
N ALA A 87 -2.89 9.04 -7.12
CA ALA A 87 -1.83 9.79 -7.79
C ALA A 87 -1.91 9.73 -9.34
N GLU A 88 -2.58 8.73 -9.91
CA GLU A 88 -2.89 8.66 -11.35
C GLU A 88 -3.73 9.85 -11.85
N ALA A 89 -4.47 10.53 -10.97
CA ALA A 89 -5.25 11.71 -11.34
C ALA A 89 -4.35 12.85 -11.84
N ILE A 90 -3.10 12.91 -11.36
CA ILE A 90 -2.11 13.89 -11.81
C ILE A 90 -1.79 13.71 -13.30
N GLU A 91 -1.78 12.48 -13.82
CA GLU A 91 -1.50 12.19 -15.24
C GLU A 91 -2.60 12.75 -16.16
N LYS A 92 -3.83 12.82 -15.63
CA LYS A 92 -5.04 13.28 -16.33
C LYS A 92 -5.20 14.81 -16.33
N LEU A 93 -4.39 15.54 -15.56
CA LEU A 93 -4.41 17.00 -15.55
C LEU A 93 -3.94 17.58 -16.90
N GLY A 94 -4.35 18.82 -17.19
CA GLY A 94 -3.81 19.58 -18.31
C GLY A 94 -2.29 19.74 -18.20
N GLU A 95 -1.59 19.80 -19.33
CA GLU A 95 -0.13 19.71 -19.42
C GLU A 95 0.61 20.63 -18.43
N LYS A 96 0.20 21.90 -18.34
CA LYS A 96 0.78 22.88 -17.41
C LYS A 96 0.62 22.44 -15.94
N ASN A 97 -0.60 22.13 -15.51
CA ASN A 97 -0.88 21.74 -14.12
C ASN A 97 -0.20 20.42 -13.76
N ARG A 98 -0.12 19.48 -14.71
CA ARG A 98 0.60 18.23 -14.54
C ARG A 98 2.10 18.46 -14.34
N ASP A 99 2.72 19.28 -15.19
CA ASP A 99 4.15 19.58 -15.08
C ASP A 99 4.47 20.33 -13.78
N GLU A 100 3.61 21.25 -13.34
CA GLU A 100 3.72 21.92 -12.04
C GLU A 100 3.62 20.90 -10.88
N ALA A 101 2.63 20.00 -10.92
CA ALA A 101 2.44 18.98 -9.89
C ALA A 101 3.63 18.02 -9.79
N VAL A 102 4.12 17.52 -10.93
CA VAL A 102 5.32 16.66 -11.01
C VAL A 102 6.55 17.40 -10.49
N THR A 103 6.70 18.69 -10.79
CA THR A 103 7.82 19.51 -10.31
C THR A 103 7.79 19.66 -8.80
N GLN A 104 6.63 19.97 -8.21
CA GLN A 104 6.47 20.12 -6.76
C GLN A 104 6.74 18.81 -6.01
N LEU A 105 6.12 17.71 -6.46
CA LEU A 105 6.34 16.40 -5.86
C LEU A 105 7.79 15.94 -6.01
N GLY A 106 8.39 16.18 -7.18
CA GLY A 106 9.78 15.87 -7.45
C GLY A 106 10.76 16.64 -6.57
N ALA A 107 10.48 17.92 -6.30
CA ALA A 107 11.29 18.75 -5.41
C ALA A 107 11.23 18.26 -3.96
N TYR A 108 10.05 17.85 -3.47
CA TYR A 108 9.94 17.24 -2.14
C TYR A 108 10.74 15.93 -2.06
N LEU A 109 10.68 15.08 -3.08
CA LEU A 109 11.37 13.79 -3.09
C LEU A 109 12.91 13.89 -3.23
N GLU A 110 13.47 15.05 -3.64
CA GLU A 110 14.92 15.28 -3.60
C GLU A 110 15.45 15.43 -2.16
N ASP A 111 14.70 16.13 -1.31
CA ASP A 111 15.08 16.41 0.08
C ASP A 111 13.85 16.24 1.00
N PRO A 112 13.39 14.99 1.21
CA PRO A 112 12.20 14.72 2.00
C PRO A 112 12.47 14.99 3.48
N ALA A 113 11.44 15.48 4.17
CA ALA A 113 11.55 15.76 5.60
C ALA A 113 11.89 14.48 6.39
N PRO A 114 12.93 14.47 7.24
CA PRO A 114 13.42 13.27 7.92
C PRO A 114 12.44 12.69 8.95
N PHE A 115 11.42 13.47 9.35
CA PHE A 115 10.36 13.09 10.28
C PHE A 115 9.07 12.65 9.56
N THR A 116 9.07 12.53 8.23
CA THR A 116 7.90 12.15 7.45
C THR A 116 8.19 10.93 6.58
N VAL A 117 7.27 9.97 6.60
CA VAL A 117 7.17 8.94 5.56
C VAL A 117 6.04 9.34 4.63
N LEU A 118 6.38 9.76 3.40
CA LEU A 118 5.40 10.04 2.35
C LEU A 118 4.99 8.73 1.68
N VAL A 119 3.71 8.41 1.68
CA VAL A 119 3.15 7.25 0.98
C VAL A 119 2.29 7.75 -0.16
N VAL A 120 2.72 7.49 -1.39
CA VAL A 120 1.95 7.78 -2.60
C VAL A 120 1.21 6.51 -2.99
N GLU A 121 -0.08 6.60 -3.28
CA GLU A 121 -0.89 5.45 -3.72
C GLU A 121 -1.42 5.70 -5.14
N ALA A 122 -1.31 4.69 -6.00
CA ALA A 122 -1.86 4.74 -7.34
C ALA A 122 -2.39 3.38 -7.77
N THR A 123 -3.48 3.35 -8.56
CA THR A 123 -3.92 2.10 -9.20
C THR A 123 -2.97 1.68 -10.33
N ALA A 124 -2.60 2.64 -11.18
CA ALA A 124 -1.69 2.47 -12.30
C ALA A 124 -1.03 3.81 -12.64
N LEU A 125 0.19 3.76 -13.18
CA LEU A 125 0.91 4.95 -13.65
C LEU A 125 1.54 4.66 -15.01
N ASP A 126 1.43 5.61 -15.96
CA ASP A 126 2.10 5.50 -17.24
C ASP A 126 3.62 5.67 -17.07
N GLN A 127 4.35 4.56 -17.16
CA GLN A 127 5.81 4.50 -17.01
C GLN A 127 6.57 5.31 -18.07
N ARG A 128 5.91 5.79 -19.11
CA ARG A 128 6.51 6.67 -20.13
C ARG A 128 6.47 8.13 -19.69
N MET A 129 5.51 8.51 -18.84
CA MET A 129 5.31 9.86 -18.34
C MET A 129 6.32 10.22 -17.25
N LYS A 130 6.52 11.54 -17.03
CA LYS A 130 7.48 12.05 -16.04
C LYS A 130 7.14 11.59 -14.62
N LEU A 131 5.86 11.60 -14.25
CA LEU A 131 5.38 11.19 -12.92
C LEU A 131 5.76 9.74 -12.61
N GLY A 132 5.36 8.79 -13.48
CA GLY A 132 5.66 7.37 -13.31
C GLY A 132 7.15 7.08 -13.21
N LYS A 133 7.97 7.70 -14.06
CA LYS A 133 9.44 7.56 -14.01
C LYS A 133 10.03 8.08 -12.69
N MET A 134 9.64 9.29 -12.30
CA MET A 134 10.14 9.95 -11.09
C MET A 134 9.78 9.15 -9.83
N LEU A 135 8.53 8.73 -9.69
CA LEU A 135 8.10 7.96 -8.52
C LEU A 135 8.82 6.62 -8.45
N ALA A 136 8.94 5.92 -9.58
CA ALA A 136 9.62 4.63 -9.59
C ALA A 136 11.12 4.76 -9.25
N GLU A 137 11.76 5.88 -9.59
CA GLU A 137 13.18 6.15 -9.29
C GLU A 137 13.40 6.57 -7.83
N LYS A 138 12.52 7.43 -7.30
CA LYS A 138 12.73 8.11 -6.02
C LYS A 138 12.01 7.48 -4.82
N THR A 139 11.16 6.49 -5.05
CA THR A 139 10.38 5.85 -3.98
C THR A 139 10.67 4.35 -3.89
N LEU A 140 10.38 3.78 -2.72
CA LEU A 140 10.27 2.34 -2.60
C LEU A 140 8.94 1.87 -3.20
N VAL A 141 8.98 1.23 -4.37
CA VAL A 141 7.77 0.74 -5.04
C VAL A 141 7.33 -0.61 -4.47
N VAL A 142 6.14 -0.64 -3.89
CA VAL A 142 5.46 -1.83 -3.40
C VAL A 142 4.36 -2.19 -4.39
N GLU A 143 4.42 -3.39 -4.93
CA GLU A 143 3.41 -3.90 -5.84
C GLU A 143 2.17 -4.36 -5.05
N CYS A 144 1.03 -3.76 -5.36
CA CYS A 144 -0.29 -4.04 -4.81
C CYS A 144 -1.22 -4.55 -5.92
N GLY A 145 -0.74 -5.51 -6.71
CA GLY A 145 -1.49 -6.17 -7.78
C GLY A 145 -1.39 -7.69 -7.64
N LEU A 146 -2.33 -8.39 -8.30
CA LEU A 146 -2.38 -9.86 -8.32
C LEU A 146 -1.71 -10.48 -9.57
N GLY A 147 -1.05 -9.67 -10.40
CA GLY A 147 -0.55 -10.07 -11.71
C GLY A 147 -1.57 -9.81 -12.83
N GLU A 148 -1.11 -9.97 -14.07
CA GLU A 148 -1.84 -9.52 -15.26
C GLU A 148 -2.77 -10.58 -15.83
N ASN A 149 -2.49 -11.87 -15.57
CA ASN A 149 -3.28 -12.98 -16.10
C ASN A 149 -3.98 -13.79 -14.99
N ALA A 150 -5.01 -14.54 -15.39
CA ALA A 150 -5.84 -15.30 -14.45
C ALA A 150 -5.04 -16.33 -13.62
N GLY A 151 -3.99 -16.92 -14.20
CA GLY A 151 -3.14 -17.89 -13.50
C GLY A 151 -2.31 -17.25 -12.39
N GLU A 152 -1.71 -16.10 -12.67
CA GLU A 152 -0.98 -15.29 -11.67
C GLU A 152 -1.91 -14.83 -10.55
N ARG A 153 -3.10 -14.31 -10.91
CA ARG A 153 -4.10 -13.87 -9.93
C ARG A 153 -4.53 -15.00 -9.01
N GLN A 154 -4.80 -16.18 -9.59
CA GLN A 154 -5.14 -17.36 -8.81
C GLN A 154 -3.99 -17.76 -7.88
N ALA A 155 -2.76 -17.85 -8.38
CA ALA A 155 -1.61 -18.22 -7.57
C ALA A 155 -1.37 -17.24 -6.41
N ALA A 156 -1.49 -15.94 -6.67
CA ALA A 156 -1.36 -14.89 -5.67
C ALA A 156 -2.48 -14.98 -4.62
N ALA A 157 -3.74 -15.18 -5.05
CA ALA A 157 -4.86 -15.39 -4.12
C ALA A 157 -4.67 -16.63 -3.24
N VAL A 158 -4.17 -17.75 -3.79
CA VAL A 158 -3.87 -18.96 -3.01
C VAL A 158 -2.77 -18.72 -1.98
N ALA A 159 -1.70 -18.02 -2.36
CA ALA A 159 -0.61 -17.66 -1.44
C ALA A 159 -1.14 -16.79 -0.29
N LEU A 160 -1.97 -15.80 -0.61
CA LEU A 160 -2.60 -14.91 0.37
C LEU A 160 -3.59 -15.66 1.27
N ALA A 161 -4.39 -16.59 0.73
CA ALA A 161 -5.30 -17.41 1.52
C ALA A 161 -4.53 -18.16 2.62
N ARG A 162 -3.41 -18.79 2.26
CA ARG A 162 -2.54 -19.52 3.18
C ARG A 162 -1.90 -18.60 4.21
N ALA A 163 -1.45 -17.41 3.79
CA ALA A 163 -0.89 -16.42 4.70
C ALA A 163 -1.91 -15.94 5.74
N ILE A 164 -3.13 -15.59 5.30
CA ILE A 164 -4.23 -15.17 6.18
C ILE A 164 -4.62 -16.30 7.14
N GLY A 165 -4.76 -17.53 6.64
CA GLY A 165 -5.04 -18.69 7.48
C GLY A 165 -3.99 -18.85 8.58
N LYS A 166 -2.70 -18.79 8.21
CA LYS A 166 -1.59 -18.87 9.16
C LYS A 166 -1.62 -17.74 10.20
N GLU A 167 -1.91 -16.50 9.80
CA GLU A 167 -2.09 -15.36 10.72
C GLU A 167 -3.23 -15.61 11.72
N GLN A 168 -4.27 -16.34 11.31
CA GLN A 168 -5.43 -16.66 12.14
C GLN A 168 -5.32 -18.02 12.88
N GLY A 169 -4.20 -18.73 12.75
CA GLY A 169 -4.02 -20.05 13.36
C GLY A 169 -4.84 -21.16 12.69
N VAL A 170 -5.25 -20.98 11.44
CA VAL A 170 -5.97 -21.97 10.63
C VAL A 170 -5.01 -22.61 9.62
N GLU A 171 -5.03 -23.94 9.56
CA GLU A 171 -4.32 -24.70 8.54
C GLU A 171 -5.29 -25.17 7.45
N PHE A 172 -4.92 -24.92 6.19
CA PHE A 172 -5.64 -25.46 5.04
C PHE A 172 -5.18 -26.88 4.76
N GLU A 173 -6.14 -27.79 4.54
CA GLU A 173 -5.85 -29.07 3.89
C GLU A 173 -5.31 -28.84 2.47
N LYS A 174 -4.62 -29.85 1.93
CA LYS A 174 -4.05 -29.79 0.59
C LYS A 174 -5.15 -29.55 -0.45
N GLY A 175 -5.03 -28.46 -1.21
CA GLY A 175 -6.00 -28.07 -2.24
C GLY A 175 -7.13 -27.16 -1.73
N ALA A 176 -7.37 -27.08 -0.42
CA ALA A 176 -8.49 -26.30 0.11
C ALA A 176 -8.31 -24.78 -0.11
N ALA A 177 -7.08 -24.28 -0.07
CA ALA A 177 -6.78 -22.88 -0.37
C ALA A 177 -6.97 -22.58 -1.87
N GLU A 178 -6.61 -23.52 -2.74
CA GLU A 178 -6.82 -23.49 -4.18
C GLU A 178 -8.31 -23.43 -4.52
N ASP A 179 -9.09 -24.36 -3.97
CA ASP A 179 -10.54 -24.42 -4.15
C ASP A 179 -11.20 -23.13 -3.66
N LEU A 180 -10.82 -22.65 -2.47
CA LEU A 180 -11.40 -21.43 -1.91
C LEU A 180 -11.09 -20.21 -2.78
N ALA A 181 -9.85 -20.05 -3.23
CA ALA A 181 -9.45 -18.96 -4.12
C ALA A 181 -10.20 -19.03 -5.46
N GLU A 182 -10.44 -20.22 -6.00
CA GLU A 182 -11.22 -20.43 -7.21
C GLU A 182 -12.71 -20.07 -6.98
N PHE A 183 -13.30 -20.51 -5.87
CA PHE A 183 -14.71 -20.22 -5.52
C PHE A 183 -14.99 -18.72 -5.39
N VAL A 184 -14.02 -17.95 -4.87
CA VAL A 184 -14.15 -16.48 -4.77
C VAL A 184 -13.59 -15.76 -6.00
N ALA A 185 -13.18 -16.48 -7.05
CA ALA A 185 -12.61 -15.93 -8.27
C ALA A 185 -11.42 -14.97 -8.03
N ALA A 186 -10.54 -15.33 -7.10
CA ALA A 186 -9.39 -14.53 -6.67
C ALA A 186 -9.74 -13.11 -6.14
N ASP A 187 -10.98 -12.87 -5.71
CA ASP A 187 -11.39 -11.65 -5.00
C ASP A 187 -10.85 -11.70 -3.55
N LEU A 188 -9.87 -10.86 -3.22
CA LEU A 188 -9.20 -10.90 -1.93
C LEU A 188 -10.08 -10.47 -0.76
N MET A 189 -11.02 -9.56 -0.98
CA MET A 189 -11.94 -9.11 0.06
C MET A 189 -12.90 -10.23 0.43
N ARG A 190 -13.43 -10.93 -0.57
CA ARG A 190 -14.24 -12.14 -0.36
C ARG A 190 -13.41 -13.27 0.25
N LEU A 191 -12.20 -13.48 -0.25
CA LEU A 191 -11.28 -14.49 0.27
C LEU A 191 -11.09 -14.31 1.76
N LYS A 192 -10.69 -13.11 2.22
CA LYS A 192 -10.54 -12.81 3.64
C LYS A 192 -11.84 -13.07 4.41
N THR A 193 -12.96 -12.60 3.89
CA THR A 193 -14.27 -12.75 4.55
C THR A 193 -14.64 -14.23 4.75
N GLU A 194 -14.43 -15.08 3.74
CA GLU A 194 -14.72 -16.51 3.85
C GLU A 194 -13.72 -17.21 4.78
N ILE A 195 -12.46 -16.81 4.79
CA ILE A 195 -11.47 -17.33 5.75
C ILE A 195 -11.86 -16.97 7.18
N ASP A 196 -12.25 -15.72 7.45
CA ASP A 196 -12.69 -15.29 8.78
C ASP A 196 -13.88 -16.14 9.29
N LYS A 197 -14.84 -16.45 8.41
CA LYS A 197 -15.99 -17.31 8.72
C LYS A 197 -15.56 -18.75 9.01
N LEU A 198 -14.72 -19.32 8.15
CA LEU A 198 -14.22 -20.69 8.30
C LEU A 198 -13.38 -20.84 9.57
N ALA A 199 -12.52 -19.86 9.86
CA ALA A 199 -11.73 -19.80 11.08
C ALA A 199 -12.62 -19.76 12.33
N THR A 200 -13.63 -18.89 12.33
CA THR A 200 -14.59 -18.79 13.43
C THR A 200 -15.35 -20.10 13.65
N TYR A 201 -15.79 -20.75 12.57
CA TYR A 201 -16.48 -22.04 12.63
C TYR A 201 -15.57 -23.15 13.17
N ALA A 202 -14.34 -23.26 12.67
CA ALA A 202 -13.36 -24.25 13.11
C ALA A 202 -13.00 -24.08 14.60
N CYS A 203 -12.83 -22.84 15.06
CA CYS A 203 -12.59 -22.53 16.48
C CYS A 203 -13.82 -22.81 17.37
N ALA A 204 -15.04 -22.60 16.87
CA ALA A 204 -16.27 -22.94 17.61
C ALA A 204 -16.56 -24.45 17.64
N GLY A 205 -16.03 -25.21 16.67
CA GLY A 205 -16.18 -26.67 16.57
C GLY A 205 -15.10 -27.48 17.30
N GLY A 206 -14.09 -26.84 17.90
CA GLY A 206 -12.99 -27.49 18.62
C GLY A 206 -13.38 -28.02 20.00
N ARG A 207 -14.07 -29.17 20.04
CA ARG A 207 -14.02 -30.17 21.13
C ARG A 207 -13.88 -31.56 20.54
#